data_AF-M1CGI7-F1
#
_entry.id   AF-M1CGI7-F1
#
_cell.length_a   1.000
_cell.length_b   1.000
_cell.length_c   1.000
_cell.angle_alpha   90.00
_cell.angle_beta   90.00
_cell.angle_gamma   90.00
#
_symmetry.space_group_name_H-M   'P 1'
#
loop_
_entity.id
_entity.type
_entity.pdbx_description
1 polymer ?
#
loop_
_entity_poly.entity_id
_entity_poly.type
_entity_poly.pdbx_seq_one_letter_code
_entity_poly.pdbx_strand_id
1 'polypeptide(L)' 'MKFTLFFINVLFTLHSITIYSLPFVVFHGISDKCSNGGITHFTELLSNWSGSSGHCM' A
#
# COMPACT_ATOMS: atom_id res chain seq x y z
N MET A 1 16.05 11.16 34.86
CA MET A 1 16.89 11.01 33.65
C MET A 1 16.71 9.66 32.95
N LYS A 2 16.94 8.51 33.60
CA LYS A 2 16.77 7.17 32.97
C LYS A 2 15.35 6.88 32.47
N PHE A 3 14.32 7.18 33.27
CA PHE A 3 12.91 7.01 32.86
C PHE A 3 12.54 7.92 31.68
N THR A 4 12.96 9.18 31.70
CA THR A 4 12.74 10.11 30.59
C THR A 4 13.34 9.60 29.28
N LEU A 5 14.56 9.05 29.34
CA LEU A 5 15.23 8.44 28.19
C LEU A 5 14.50 7.20 27.67
N PHE A 6 13.94 6.38 28.58
CA PHE A 6 13.11 5.23 28.21
C PHE A 6 11.85 5.65 27.45
N PHE A 7 11.11 6.64 27.95
CA PHE A 7 9.91 7.15 27.27
C PHE A 7 10.21 7.75 25.89
N ILE A 8 11.33 8.45 25.74
CA ILE A 8 11.77 9.01 24.46
C ILE A 8 12.06 7.89 23.44
N ASN A 9 12.72 6.81 23.86
CA ASN A 9 13.00 5.67 22.97
C ASN A 9 11.72 4.96 22.52
N VAL A 10 10.76 4.75 23.44
CA VAL A 10 9.46 4.15 23.08
C VAL A 10 8.72 5.01 22.06
N LEU A 11 8.66 6.33 22.28
CA LEU A 11 8.00 7.26 21.36
C LEU A 11 8.66 7.27 19.97
N PHE A 12 9.99 7.20 19.91
CA PHE A 12 10.75 7.18 18.65
C PHE A 12 10.54 5.87 17.86
N THR A 13 10.47 4.72 18.55
CA THR A 13 10.17 3.43 17.90
C THR A 13 8.76 3.36 17.33
N LEU A 14 7.78 4.01 17.98
CA LEU A 14 6.39 4.04 17.50
C LEU A 14 6.21 4.93 16.26
N HIS A 15 7.01 5.99 16.12
CA HIS A 15 6.94 6.89 14.95
C HIS A 15 7.38 6.23 13.63
N SER A 16 8.22 5.19 13.72
CA SER A 16 8.79 4.52 12.54
C SER A 16 7.80 3.60 11.82
N ILE A 17 6.61 3.36 12.40
CA ILE A 17 5.57 2.50 11.83
C ILE A 17 4.58 3.33 11.01
N THR A 18 5.10 4.17 10.13
CA THR A 18 4.27 4.86 9.14
C THR A 18 4.17 3.97 7.90
N ILE A 19 3.11 3.15 7.85
CA ILE A 19 2.79 2.31 6.69
C ILE A 19 2.09 3.20 5.66
N TYR A 20 2.86 3.85 4.79
CA TYR A 20 2.31 4.56 3.64
C TYR A 20 2.18 3.59 2.46
N SER A 21 1.03 3.61 1.80
CA SER A 21 0.83 2.88 0.55
C SER A 21 1.80 3.42 -0.51
N LEU A 22 2.75 2.60 -0.94
CA LEU A 22 3.72 2.97 -1.98
C LEU A 22 3.05 2.88 -3.35
N PRO A 23 3.19 3.88 -4.25
CA PRO A 23 2.68 3.78 -5.61
C PRO A 23 3.51 2.77 -6.42
N PHE A 24 2.84 1.97 -7.24
CA PHE A 24 3.47 0.95 -8.10
C PHE A 24 2.69 0.76 -9.40
N VAL A 25 3.32 0.11 -10.39
CA VAL A 25 2.69 -0.23 -11.67
C VAL A 25 2.71 -1.74 -11.83
N VAL A 26 1.58 -2.31 -12.27
CA VAL A 26 1.45 -3.74 -12.58
C VAL A 26 1.23 -3.89 -14.08
N PHE A 27 2.08 -4.69 -14.73
CA PHE A 27 1.91 -5.05 -16.13
C PHE A 27 1.12 -6.35 -16.25
N HIS A 28 0.04 -6.33 -17.01
CA HIS A 28 -0.74 -7.53 -17.37
C HIS A 28 -0.57 -7.89 -18.85
N GLY A 29 -1.10 -9.04 -19.27
CA GLY A 29 -0.99 -9.50 -20.65
C GLY A 29 -1.70 -8.57 -21.65
N ILE A 30 -1.18 -8.50 -22.88
CA ILE A 30 -1.68 -7.61 -23.95
C ILE A 30 -3.12 -7.92 -24.39
N SER A 31 -3.61 -9.13 -24.17
CA SER A 31 -4.97 -9.54 -24.51
C SER A 31 -6.00 -9.16 -23.45
N ASP A 32 -5.57 -8.76 -22.25
CA ASP A 32 -6.45 -8.39 -21.16
C ASP A 32 -6.72 -6.89 -21.17
N LYS A 33 -7.85 -6.49 -21.79
CA LYS A 33 -8.30 -5.09 -21.81
C LYS A 33 -8.89 -4.71 -20.45
N CYS A 34 -8.89 -3.42 -20.11
CA CYS A 34 -9.57 -2.91 -18.91
C CYS A 34 -11.08 -3.18 -18.88
N SER A 35 -11.71 -3.43 -20.03
CA SER A 35 -13.10 -3.86 -20.12
C SER A 35 -13.32 -5.33 -19.72
N ASN A 36 -12.25 -6.11 -19.54
CA ASN A 36 -12.32 -7.48 -19.05
C ASN A 36 -12.65 -7.45 -17.54
N GLY A 37 -13.75 -8.10 -17.15
CA GLY A 37 -14.18 -8.18 -15.76
C GLY A 37 -13.12 -8.76 -14.81
N GLY A 38 -12.24 -9.63 -15.32
CA GLY A 38 -11.11 -10.15 -14.54
C GLY A 38 -10.12 -9.07 -14.12
N ILE A 39 -9.80 -8.12 -15.01
CA ILE A 39 -8.87 -7.01 -14.71
C ILE A 39 -9.52 -5.99 -13.78
N THR A 40 -10.81 -5.70 -13.96
CA THR A 40 -11.56 -4.82 -13.06
C THR A 40 -11.55 -5.37 -11.62
N HIS A 41 -11.91 -6.64 -11.46
CA HIS A 41 -11.91 -7.31 -10.14
C HIS A 41 -10.50 -7.38 -9.54
N PHE A 42 -9.49 -7.69 -10.35
CA PHE A 42 -8.09 -7.68 -9.91
C PHE A 42 -7.67 -6.29 -9.41
N THR A 43 -8.00 -5.23 -10.14
CA THR A 43 -7.66 -3.84 -9.77
C THR A 43 -8.36 -3.41 -8.48
N GLU A 44 -9.62 -3.84 -8.27
CA GLU A 44 -10.35 -3.59 -7.03
C GLU A 44 -9.71 -4.30 -5.83
N LEU A 45 -9.42 -5.60 -5.94
CA LEU A 45 -8.73 -6.35 -4.89
C LEU A 45 -7.37 -5.76 -4.56
N LEU A 46 -6.58 -5.46 -5.59
CA LEU A 46 -5.24 -4.90 -5.44
C LEU A 46 -5.28 -3.53 -4.76
N SER A 47 -6.26 -2.68 -5.10
CA SER A 47 -6.45 -1.39 -4.44
C SER A 47 -6.78 -1.57 -2.96
N ASN A 48 -7.63 -2.54 -2.64
CA ASN A 48 -8.03 -2.84 -1.27
C ASN A 48 -6.85 -3.37 -0.43
N TRP A 49 -6.05 -4.29 -0.98
CA TRP A 49 -4.92 -4.91 -0.28
C TRP A 49 -3.70 -4.02 -0.17
N SER A 50 -3.42 -3.22 -1.19
CA SER A 50 -2.27 -2.31 -1.18
C SER A 50 -2.55 -1.00 -0.44
N GLY A 51 -3.82 -0.68 -0.19
CA GLY A 51 -4.23 0.61 0.35
C GLY A 51 -3.92 1.78 -0.60
N SER A 52 -3.65 1.50 -1.87
CA SER A 52 -3.32 2.49 -2.91
C SER A 52 -4.43 2.51 -3.95
N SER A 53 -4.80 3.69 -4.45
CA SER A 53 -5.80 3.78 -5.52
C SER A 53 -5.24 3.24 -6.84
N GLY A 54 -5.90 2.24 -7.42
CA GLY A 54 -5.51 1.61 -8.68
C GLY A 54 -6.51 1.91 -9.81
N HIS A 55 -5.99 2.12 -11.01
CA HIS A 55 -6.78 2.30 -12.24
C HIS A 55 -6.11 1.53 -13.38
N CYS A 56 -6.90 0.92 -14.24
CA CYS A 56 -6.42 0.28 -15.46
C CYS A 56 -6.28 1.32 -16.59
N MET A 57 -5.24 1.20 -17.41
CA MET A 57 -4.96 2.07 -18.55
C MET A 57 -5.15 1.34 -19.88
#